data_AF-A0A842YH56-F1
#
_entry.id   AF-A0A842YH56-F1
#
_cell.length_a   1.000
_cell.length_b   1.000
_cell.length_c   1.000
_cell.angle_alpha   90.00
_cell.angle_beta   90.00
_cell.angle_gamma   90.00
#
_symmetry.space_group_name_H-M   'P 1'
#
loop_
_entity.id
_entity.type
_entity.pdbx_description
1 polymer ?
#
loop_
_entity_poly.entity_id
_entity_poly.type
_entity_poly.pdbx_seq_one_letter_code
_entity_poly.pdbx_strand_id
1 'polypeptide(L)'
;MYIKVKDNKIEDVKFKTFGCGAAIATSSMTTELAKGKTLDEALKISRQDVADALDGLPPVKMHCSNLAADALHEAIKKYKEKKEK
;
A
#
# COMPACT_ATOMS: atom_id res chain seq x y z
N MET A 1 4.90 4.98 -2.81
CA MET A 1 5.36 3.59 -3.01
C MET A 1 5.79 3.38 -4.45
N TYR A 2 6.55 2.33 -4.71
CA TYR A 2 6.98 1.92 -6.04
C TYR A 2 6.46 0.50 -6.28
N ILE A 3 5.82 0.28 -7.44
CA ILE A 3 5.29 -1.03 -7.82
C ILE A 3 5.91 -1.48 -9.14
N LYS A 4 6.15 -2.77 -9.27
CA LYS A 4 6.47 -3.45 -10.52
C LYS A 4 5.33 -4.38 -10.87
N VAL A 5 4.76 -4.22 -12.06
CA VAL A 5 3.56 -4.95 -12.49
C VAL A 5 3.91 -5.84 -13.67
N LYS A 6 3.50 -7.10 -13.61
CA LYS A 6 3.65 -8.11 -14.66
C LYS A 6 2.37 -8.92 -14.74
N ASP A 7 1.84 -9.15 -15.95
CA ASP A 7 0.63 -9.95 -16.19
C ASP A 7 -0.57 -9.51 -15.31
N ASN A 8 -0.77 -8.20 -15.18
CA ASN A 8 -1.79 -7.56 -14.34
C ASN A 8 -1.67 -7.82 -12.81
N LYS A 9 -0.55 -8.38 -12.36
CA LYS A 9 -0.23 -8.62 -10.95
C LYS A 9 0.96 -7.79 -10.49
N ILE A 10 0.97 -7.44 -9.22
CA ILE A 10 2.07 -6.73 -8.59
C ILE A 10 3.18 -7.73 -8.28
N GLU A 11 4.23 -7.75 -9.10
CA GLU A 11 5.39 -8.64 -8.95
C GLU A 11 6.28 -8.21 -7.78
N ASP A 12 6.49 -6.90 -7.62
CA ASP A 12 7.31 -6.35 -6.54
C ASP A 12 6.78 -5.00 -6.06
N VAL A 13 6.94 -4.73 -4.77
CA VAL A 13 6.56 -3.47 -4.13
C VAL A 13 7.67 -3.00 -3.23
N LYS A 14 8.05 -1.73 -3.36
CA LYS A 14 9.04 -1.09 -2.48
C LYS A 14 8.48 0.21 -1.94
N PHE A 15 8.88 0.56 -0.73
CA PHE A 15 8.51 1.83 -0.12
C PHE A 15 9.76 2.60 0.30
N LYS A 16 9.61 3.92 0.35
CA LYS A 16 10.52 4.84 1.03
C LYS A 16 9.62 5.77 1.82
N THR A 17 9.78 5.79 3.12
CA THR A 17 8.97 6.59 4.03
C THR A 17 9.86 7.25 5.06
N PHE A 18 9.45 8.42 5.55
CA PHE A 18 10.06 9.11 6.67
C PHE A 18 8.95 9.41 7.66
N GLY A 19 9.15 9.02 8.92
CA GLY A 19 8.13 9.19 9.94
C GLY A 19 8.39 8.34 11.18
N CYS A 20 7.38 8.28 12.06
CA CYS A 20 7.45 7.46 13.25
C CYS A 20 7.41 5.95 12.93
N GLY A 21 7.74 5.10 13.91
CA GLY A 21 7.73 3.65 13.73
C GLY A 21 6.41 3.08 13.22
N ALA A 22 5.27 3.71 13.56
CA ALA A 22 3.97 3.30 13.02
C ALA A 22 3.87 3.52 11.51
N ALA A 23 4.40 4.62 10.98
CA ALA A 23 4.42 4.89 9.54
C ALA A 23 5.31 3.90 8.76
N ILE A 24 6.43 3.47 9.38
CA ILE A 24 7.31 2.44 8.82
C ILE A 24 6.59 1.09 8.82
N ALA A 25 5.98 0.72 9.96
CA ALA A 25 5.25 -0.54 10.10
C ALA A 25 4.07 -0.65 9.13
N THR A 26 3.24 0.40 9.02
CA THR A 26 2.11 0.42 8.08
C THR A 26 2.58 0.38 6.64
N SER A 27 3.62 1.13 6.27
CA SER A 27 4.18 1.08 4.91
C SER A 27 4.70 -0.31 4.56
N SER A 28 5.40 -0.97 5.50
CA SER A 28 5.89 -2.33 5.31
C SER A 28 4.75 -3.34 5.18
N MET A 29 3.73 -3.25 6.02
CA MET A 29 2.61 -4.18 5.95
C MET A 29 1.81 -4.01 4.65
N THR A 30 1.61 -2.76 4.20
CA THR A 30 0.96 -2.51 2.91
C THR A 30 1.72 -3.15 1.74
N THR A 31 3.07 -3.20 1.76
CA THR A 31 3.80 -3.89 0.70
C THR A 31 3.58 -5.39 0.71
N GLU A 32 3.55 -6.02 1.89
CA GLU A 32 3.26 -7.45 2.04
C GLU A 32 1.84 -7.79 1.57
N LEU A 33 0.84 -6.98 1.96
CA LEU A 33 -0.55 -7.18 1.56
C LEU A 33 -0.79 -7.02 0.05
N ALA A 34 0.00 -6.17 -0.61
CA ALA A 34 -0.17 -5.86 -2.03
C ALA A 34 0.58 -6.82 -2.96
N LYS A 35 1.71 -7.39 -2.51
CA LYS A 35 2.56 -8.23 -3.35
C LYS A 35 1.81 -9.47 -3.83
N GLY A 36 1.91 -9.78 -5.12
CA GLY A 36 1.26 -10.91 -5.77
C GLY A 36 -0.22 -10.71 -6.13
N LYS A 37 -0.87 -9.66 -5.59
CA LYS A 37 -2.27 -9.33 -5.93
C LYS A 37 -2.37 -8.68 -7.31
N THR A 38 -3.55 -8.79 -7.91
CA THR A 38 -3.91 -7.99 -9.08
C THR A 38 -4.07 -6.52 -8.71
N LEU A 39 -4.03 -5.63 -9.71
CA LEU A 39 -4.21 -4.19 -9.48
C LEU A 39 -5.56 -3.87 -8.81
N ASP A 40 -6.62 -4.58 -9.18
CA ASP A 40 -7.97 -4.31 -8.66
C ASP A 40 -8.16 -4.89 -7.25
N GLU A 41 -7.50 -6.01 -6.93
CA GLU A 41 -7.44 -6.50 -5.55
C GLU A 41 -6.60 -5.59 -4.65
N ALA A 42 -5.49 -5.06 -5.16
CA ALA A 42 -4.64 -4.15 -4.42
C ALA A 42 -5.31 -2.80 -4.16
N LEU A 43 -6.18 -2.33 -5.07
CA LEU A 43 -7.03 -1.14 -4.87
C LEU A 43 -8.13 -1.32 -3.81
N LYS A 44 -8.43 -2.56 -3.41
CA LYS A 44 -9.37 -2.84 -2.32
C LYS A 44 -8.70 -2.82 -0.95
N ILE A 45 -7.36 -2.77 -0.89
CA ILE A 45 -6.63 -2.74 0.38
C ILE A 45 -6.96 -1.42 1.08
N SER A 46 -7.79 -1.52 2.10
CA SER A 46 -8.21 -0.40 2.91
C SER A 46 -7.23 -0.14 4.04
N ARG A 47 -7.43 1.01 4.65
CA ARG A 47 -6.67 1.47 5.82
C ARG A 47 -6.94 0.57 7.03
N GLN A 48 -8.15 0.02 7.10
CA GLN A 48 -8.56 -0.94 8.12
C GLN A 48 -7.84 -2.27 7.91
N ASP A 49 -7.75 -2.77 6.67
CA ASP A 49 -7.02 -4.01 6.38
C ASP A 49 -5.54 -3.92 6.80
N VAL A 50 -4.90 -2.77 6.60
CA VAL A 50 -3.52 -2.54 7.04
C VAL A 50 -3.40 -2.47 8.56
N ALA A 51 -4.37 -1.85 9.24
CA ALA A 51 -4.38 -1.79 10.70
C ALA A 51 -4.65 -3.16 11.32
N ASP A 52 -5.61 -3.92 10.78
CA ASP A 52 -5.99 -5.25 11.22
C ASP A 52 -4.84 -6.25 11.02
N ALA A 53 -4.13 -6.14 9.90
CA ALA A 53 -2.93 -6.95 9.65
C ALA A 53 -1.77 -6.66 10.63
N LEU A 54 -1.84 -5.56 11.38
CA LEU A 54 -0.89 -5.19 12.44
C LEU A 54 -1.46 -5.48 13.85
N ASP A 55 -2.51 -6.30 13.96
CA ASP A 55 -3.27 -6.55 15.21
C ASP A 55 -3.85 -5.27 15.83
N GLY A 56 -4.16 -4.30 14.97
CA GLY A 56 -4.73 -3.00 15.33
C GLY A 56 -3.67 -1.93 15.57
N LEU A 57 -4.15 -0.69 15.64
CA LEU A 57 -3.34 0.48 15.98
C LEU A 57 -4.07 1.31 17.04
N PRO A 58 -3.36 1.97 17.97
CA PRO A 58 -3.98 2.93 18.87
C PRO A 58 -4.78 3.98 18.08
N PRO A 59 -5.97 4.41 18.53
CA PRO A 59 -6.86 5.28 17.76
C PRO A 59 -6.17 6.54 17.21
N VAL A 60 -5.29 7.15 18.03
CA VAL A 60 -4.52 8.34 17.64
C VAL A 60 -3.56 8.11 16.47
N LYS A 61 -3.13 6.86 16.23
CA LYS A 61 -2.18 6.47 15.18
C LYS A 61 -2.83 5.84 13.95
N MET A 62 -4.16 5.68 13.93
CA MET A 62 -4.88 5.19 12.75
C MET A 62 -4.62 6.06 11.51
N HIS A 63 -4.35 7.36 11.67
CA HIS A 63 -3.98 8.21 10.53
C HIS A 63 -2.68 7.78 9.82
N CYS A 64 -1.78 7.05 10.49
CA CYS A 64 -0.54 6.55 9.89
C CYS A 64 -0.77 5.35 8.96
N SER A 65 -1.82 4.55 9.16
CA SER A 65 -2.21 3.50 8.20
C SER A 65 -2.86 4.12 6.95
N ASN A 66 -3.49 5.28 7.10
CA ASN A 66 -4.09 6.02 5.99
C ASN A 66 -3.07 6.32 4.88
N LEU A 67 -1.91 6.85 5.26
CA LEU A 67 -0.91 7.30 4.30
C LEU A 67 -0.32 6.16 3.46
N ALA A 68 -0.18 4.97 4.05
CA ALA A 68 0.40 3.81 3.36
C ALA A 68 -0.54 3.24 2.30
N ALA A 69 -1.82 3.02 2.64
CA ALA A 69 -2.83 2.53 1.68
C ALA A 69 -3.07 3.55 0.57
N ASP A 70 -3.17 4.84 0.90
CA ASP A 70 -3.33 5.91 -0.10
C ASP A 70 -2.12 5.96 -1.06
N ALA A 71 -0.90 5.79 -0.54
CA ALA A 71 0.32 5.76 -1.35
C ALA A 71 0.40 4.55 -2.29
N LEU A 72 -0.23 3.42 -1.94
CA LEU A 72 -0.39 2.27 -2.83
C LEU A 72 -1.39 2.59 -3.96
N HIS A 73 -2.55 3.14 -3.62
CA HIS A 73 -3.57 3.51 -4.59
C HIS A 73 -3.06 4.53 -5.61
N GLU A 74 -2.36 5.56 -5.16
CA GLU A 74 -1.70 6.54 -6.03
C GLU A 74 -0.64 5.90 -6.93
N ALA A 75 0.14 4.94 -6.43
CA ALA A 75 1.12 4.22 -7.25
C ALA A 75 0.45 3.39 -8.36
N ILE A 76 -0.67 2.73 -8.05
CA ILE A 76 -1.47 1.96 -9.02
C ILE A 76 -2.11 2.89 -10.06
N LYS A 77 -2.71 4.00 -9.62
CA LYS A 77 -3.32 5.00 -10.50
C LYS A 77 -2.30 5.56 -11.49
N LYS A 78 -1.13 5.98 -10.99
CA LYS A 78 -0.03 6.47 -11.84
C LYS A 78 0.48 5.43 -12.82
N TYR A 79 0.47 4.15 -12.47
CA TYR A 79 0.78 3.06 -13.40
C TYR A 79 -0.27 2.93 -14.50
N LYS A 80 -1.57 2.95 -14.15
CA LYS A 80 -2.67 2.88 -15.13
C LYS A 80 -2.62 4.07 -16.11
N GLU A 81 -2.46 5.30 -15.60
CA GLU A 81 -2.34 6.52 -16.42
C GLU A 81 -1.15 6.49 -17.40
N LYS A 82 -0.03 5.87 -17.00
CA LYS A 82 1.15 5.72 -17.87
C LYS A 82 0.95 4.69 -18.98
N LYS A 83 0.04 3.73 -18.81
CA LYS A 83 -0.25 2.69 -19.81
C LYS A 83 -1.24 3.17 -20.88
N GLU A 84 -2.04 4.19 -20.55
CA GLU A 84 -3.00 4.82 -21.46
C GLU A 84 -2.39 5.91 -22.36
N LYS A 85 -1.10 6.23 -22.17
CA LYS A 85 -0.30 7.11 -23.03
C LYS A 85 0.64 6.30 -23.91
#